data_AF-X1BR02-F1
#
_entry.id   AF-X1BR02-F1
#
_cell.length_a   1.000
_cell.length_b   1.000
_cell.length_c   1.000
_cell.angle_alpha   90.00
_cell.angle_beta   90.00
_cell.angle_gamma   90.00
#
_symmetry.space_group_name_H-M   'P 1'
#
loop_
_entity.id
_entity.type
_entity.pdbx_description
1 polymer ?
#
loop_
_entity_poly.entity_id
_entity_poly.type
_entity_poly.pdbx_seq_one_letter_code
_entity_poly.pdbx_strand_id
1 'polypeptide(L)' 'MAEGDIGAQIDSLVFFVGTMQHSNIIHIAGDVYAVAFTDDGDSGIIITVEITEVGQIGASV' A
#
# COMPACT_ATOMS: atom_id res chain seq x y z
N MET A 1 -11.43 -19.21 -18.05
CA MET A 1 -11.04 -17.91 -17.47
C MET A 1 -10.84 -16.99 -18.66
N ALA A 2 -11.67 -15.97 -18.76
CA ALA A 2 -11.50 -14.97 -19.82
C ALA A 2 -10.25 -14.14 -19.47
N GLU A 3 -9.53 -13.65 -20.48
CA GLU A 3 -8.47 -12.67 -20.25
C GLU A 3 -9.10 -11.42 -19.60
N GLY A 4 -8.76 -11.16 -18.34
CA GLY A 4 -9.31 -10.04 -17.57
C GLY A 4 -10.16 -10.39 -16.35
N ASP A 5 -10.29 -11.67 -15.99
CA ASP A 5 -10.91 -12.05 -14.71
C ASP A 5 -10.07 -11.48 -13.54
N ILE A 6 -10.64 -10.54 -12.76
CA ILE A 6 -10.02 -10.04 -11.52
C ILE A 6 -10.24 -11.09 -10.43
N GLY A 7 -9.14 -11.62 -9.88
CA GLY A 7 -9.16 -12.63 -8.83
C GLY A 7 -9.72 -12.13 -7.50
N ALA A 8 -9.89 -13.06 -6.56
CA ALA A 8 -10.27 -12.72 -5.19
C ALA A 8 -9.18 -11.89 -4.49
N GLN A 9 -9.57 -11.10 -3.49
CA GLN A 9 -8.62 -10.42 -2.61
C GLN A 9 -7.69 -11.45 -1.97
N ILE A 10 -6.38 -11.22 -2.09
CA ILE A 10 -5.35 -12.10 -1.51
C ILE A 10 -5.10 -11.72 -0.05
N ASP A 11 -4.90 -10.43 0.23
CA ASP A 11 -4.58 -9.91 1.55
C ASP A 11 -5.06 -8.45 1.71
N SER A 12 -5.17 -7.98 2.94
CA SER A 12 -5.54 -6.60 3.27
C SER A 12 -4.86 -6.15 4.57
N LEU A 13 -4.25 -4.96 4.54
CA LEU A 13 -3.58 -4.36 5.69
C LEU A 13 -4.16 -2.97 5.97
N VAL A 14 -4.50 -2.72 7.24
CA VAL A 14 -4.84 -1.38 7.75
C VAL A 14 -3.61 -0.82 8.45
N PHE A 15 -2.97 0.19 7.86
CA PHE A 15 -1.76 0.82 8.40
C PHE A 15 -2.00 2.21 9.00
N PHE A 16 -3.15 2.83 8.73
CA PHE A 16 -3.50 4.15 9.22
C PHE A 16 -5.00 4.24 9.49
N VAL A 17 -5.36 4.99 10.52
CA VAL A 17 -6.75 5.26 10.90
C VAL A 17 -6.93 6.77 11.00
N GLY A 18 -7.50 7.37 9.96
CA GLY A 18 -7.69 8.81 9.84
C GLY A 18 -7.90 9.22 8.39
N THR A 19 -7.83 10.51 8.11
CA THR A 19 -7.94 11.03 6.75
C THR A 19 -6.62 10.89 6.02
N MET A 20 -6.67 10.28 4.85
CA MET A 20 -5.56 10.22 3.92
C MET A 20 -5.94 10.95 2.64
N GLN A 21 -5.10 11.89 2.23
CA GLN A 21 -5.26 12.66 1.00
C GLN A 21 -4.03 12.46 0.11
N HIS A 22 -4.21 12.64 -1.20
CA HIS A 22 -3.13 12.57 -2.19
C HIS A 22 -2.27 11.30 -2.10
N SER A 23 -2.86 10.16 -1.74
CA SER A 23 -2.15 8.90 -1.55
C SER A 23 -1.51 8.39 -2.84
N ASN A 24 -0.24 8.00 -2.75
CA ASN A 24 0.51 7.40 -3.84
C ASN A 24 1.31 6.19 -3.33
N ILE A 25 1.28 5.09 -4.09
CA ILE A 25 2.06 3.89 -3.82
C ILE A 25 3.24 3.87 -4.79
N ILE A 26 4.45 3.82 -4.24
CA ILE A 26 5.70 3.96 -4.98
C ILE A 26 6.53 2.71 -4.71
N HIS A 27 6.90 1.99 -5.77
CA HIS A 27 7.85 0.88 -5.66
C HIS A 27 9.25 1.42 -5.38
N ILE A 28 9.90 0.95 -4.32
CA ILE A 28 11.26 1.35 -3.96
C ILE A 28 12.26 0.35 -4.54
N ALA A 29 12.21 -0.90 -4.05
CA ALA A 29 13.10 -1.98 -4.47
C ALA A 29 12.59 -3.33 -3.93
N GLY A 30 12.78 -4.41 -4.69
CA GLY A 30 12.36 -5.75 -4.27
C GLY A 30 10.87 -5.80 -3.95
N ASP A 31 10.53 -6.28 -2.76
CA ASP A 31 9.15 -6.33 -2.25
C ASP A 31 8.75 -5.05 -1.49
N VAL A 32 9.60 -4.01 -1.41
CA VAL A 32 9.35 -2.81 -0.59
C VAL A 32 8.68 -1.71 -1.40
N TYR A 33 7.57 -1.21 -0.87
CA TYR A 33 6.78 -0.11 -1.42
C TYR A 33 6.62 0.99 -0.36
N ALA A 34 6.71 2.25 -0.80
CA ALA A 34 6.34 3.39 0.02
C ALA A 34 4.89 3.80 -0.27
N VAL A 35 4.14 4.11 0.78
CA VAL A 35 2.85 4.79 0.67
C VAL A 35 3.05 6.21 1.19
N ALA A 36 3.04 7.17 0.27
CA ALA A 36 3.12 8.59 0.59
C ALA A 36 1.71 9.18 0.55
N PHE A 37 1.33 9.92 1.58
CA PHE A 37 0.03 10.59 1.67
C PHE A 37 0.15 11.86 2.52
N THR A 38 -0.86 12.71 2.46
CA THR A 38 -1.02 13.83 3.39
C THR A 38 -2.15 13.57 4.37
N ASP A 39 -1.98 14.02 5.61
CA ASP A 39 -3.08 14.05 6.58
C ASP A 39 -3.91 15.34 6.45
N ASP A 40 -4.93 15.49 7.30
CA ASP A 40 -5.77 16.70 7.36
C ASP A 40 -4.99 17.99 7.67
N GLY A 41 -3.76 17.87 8.21
CA GLY A 41 -2.88 19.00 8.49
C GLY A 41 -1.93 19.33 7.35
N ASP A 42 -2.14 18.77 6.15
CA ASP A 42 -1.24 18.84 5.01
C ASP A 42 0.18 18.32 5.31
N SER A 43 0.33 17.51 6.38
CA SER A 43 1.61 16.92 6.74
C SER A 43 1.88 15.70 5.86
N GLY A 44 3.00 15.73 5.15
CA GLY A 44 3.44 14.61 4.33
C GLY A 44 3.89 13.45 5.22
N ILE A 45 3.19 12.33 5.12
CA ILE A 45 3.49 11.08 5.81
C ILE A 45 3.93 10.05 4.78
N ILE A 46 5.00 9.33 5.09
CA ILE A 46 5.49 8.22 4.28
C ILE A 46 5.61 7.01 5.20
N ILE A 47 5.00 5.90 4.79
CA ILE A 47 5.18 4.60 5.42
C ILE A 47 5.73 3.60 4.41
N THR A 48 6.33 2.53 4.90
CA THR A 48 6.80 1.42 4.06
C THR A 48 5.96 0.17 4.30
N VAL A 49 5.65 -0.54 3.23
CA VAL A 49 5.01 -1.84 3.26
C VAL A 49 5.79 -2.80 2.37
N GLU A 50 5.80 -4.06 2.76
CA GLU A 50 6.32 -5.16 1.95
C GLU A 50 5.15 -5.84 1.24
N ILE A 51 5.23 -5.99 -0.08
CA ILE A 51 4.28 -6.76 -0.88
C ILE A 51 5.06 -7.83 -1.60
N THR A 52 4.89 -9.08 -1.16
CA THR A 52 5.60 -10.23 -1.73
C THR A 52 5.08 -10.59 -3.12
N GLU A 53 5.85 -11.38 -3.86
CA GLU A 53 5.45 -11.88 -5.19
C GLU A 53 4.11 -12.64 -5.21
N VAL A 54 3.69 -13.21 -4.07
CA VAL A 54 2.42 -13.92 -3.92
C VAL A 54 1.27 -13.01 -3.47
N GLY A 55 1.52 -11.71 -3.31
CA GLY A 55 0.51 -10.70 -2.95
C GLY A 55 0.20 -10.61 -1.45
N GLN A 56 1.07 -11.14 -0.58
CA GLN A 56 0.95 -10.96 0.88
C GLN A 56 1.51 -9.60 1.27
N ILE A 57 0.84 -8.91 2.19
CA ILE A 57 1.18 -7.55 2.60
C ILE A 57 1.74 -7.57 4.02
N GLY A 58 3.03 -7.29 4.16
CA GLY A 58 3.72 -7.08 5.44
C GLY A 58 3.85 -5.59 5.77
N ALA A 59 3.59 -5.21 7.02
CA ALA A 59 3.95 -3.88 7.50
C ALA A 59 5.42 -3.89 7.93
N SER A 60 6.27 -3.14 7.24
CA SER A 60 7.61 -2.84 7.74
C SER A 60 7.47 -1.65 8.70
N VAL A 61 7.59 -1.91 10.00
CA VAL A 61 7.42 -0.93 11.09
C VAL A 61 8.47 0.18 11.07
#